data_AF-A0A1H0ZFM0-F1
#
_entry.id   AF-A0A1H0ZFM0-F1
#
_cell.length_a   1.000
_cell.length_b   1.000
_cell.length_c   1.000
_cell.angle_alpha   90.00
_cell.angle_beta   90.00
_cell.angle_gamma   90.00
#
_symmetry.space_group_name_H-M   'P 1'
#
loop_
_entity.id
_entity.type
_entity.pdbx_description
1 polymer ?
#
loop_
_entity_poly.entity_id
_entity_poly.type
_entity_poly.pdbx_seq_one_letter_code
_entity_poly.pdbx_strand_id
1 'polypeptide(L)'
;MTESDDADATDAPTGDTFGVGIHVTEADLQFVVHVPSDIDSGWTDPDEFQRLVERIVWDRLDRESTLRGIARTADTGDTVTLGRVTLRPDGTVVSTTLNAPTDAAENDALTDS
;
A
#
# COMPACT_ATOMS: atom_id res chain seq x y z
N MET A 1 27.13 -30.26 -25.00
CA MET A 1 27.30 -29.79 -23.61
C MET A 1 26.11 -28.89 -23.37
N THR A 2 25.06 -29.45 -22.80
CA THR A 2 23.90 -28.66 -22.38
C THR A 2 24.37 -27.93 -21.15
N GLU A 3 24.81 -26.69 -21.31
CA GLU A 3 24.88 -25.77 -20.19
C GLU A 3 23.43 -25.47 -19.84
N SER A 4 22.90 -26.33 -18.97
CA SER A 4 21.82 -25.99 -18.06
C SER A 4 22.31 -24.77 -17.28
N ASP A 5 22.03 -23.59 -17.82
CA ASP A 5 22.11 -22.36 -17.04
C ASP A 5 20.93 -22.41 -16.08
N ASP A 6 21.25 -22.99 -14.93
CA ASP A 6 20.55 -22.91 -13.67
C ASP A 6 20.60 -21.44 -13.21
N ALA A 7 19.93 -20.57 -13.95
CA ALA A 7 19.39 -19.35 -13.42
C ALA A 7 17.90 -19.64 -13.25
N ASP A 8 17.60 -20.21 -12.07
CA ASP A 8 16.43 -19.83 -11.29
C ASP A 8 16.38 -18.29 -11.24
N ALA A 9 16.01 -17.65 -12.34
CA ALA A 9 15.40 -16.34 -12.34
C ALA A 9 14.02 -16.64 -11.77
N THR A 10 14.05 -16.77 -10.45
CA THR A 10 12.94 -16.96 -9.56
C THR A 10 11.71 -16.34 -10.19
N ASP A 11 10.62 -17.09 -10.15
CA ASP A 11 9.24 -16.62 -10.16
C ASP A 11 9.09 -15.57 -9.04
N ALA A 12 9.80 -14.44 -9.19
CA ALA A 12 9.60 -13.24 -8.43
C ALA A 12 8.24 -12.79 -8.92
N PRO A 13 7.25 -12.63 -8.02
CA PRO A 13 5.94 -12.17 -8.42
C PRO A 13 6.18 -10.93 -9.27
N THR A 14 5.83 -10.99 -10.57
CA THR A 14 6.17 -9.99 -11.58
C THR A 14 5.32 -8.74 -11.35
N GLY A 15 5.51 -8.13 -10.20
CA GLY A 15 4.70 -7.09 -9.64
C GLY A 15 5.61 -6.11 -8.91
N ASP A 16 5.38 -4.85 -9.22
CA ASP A 16 6.03 -3.71 -8.62
C ASP A 16 5.48 -3.52 -7.21
N THR A 17 6.35 -3.26 -6.24
CA THR A 17 5.94 -3.00 -4.86
C THR A 17 5.89 -1.51 -4.62
N PHE A 18 4.69 -1.01 -4.35
CA PHE A 18 4.39 0.39 -4.08
C PHE A 18 4.16 0.60 -2.59
N GLY A 19 4.83 1.60 -2.01
CA GLY A 19 4.50 2.07 -0.67
C GLY A 19 3.23 2.91 -0.72
N VAL A 20 2.31 2.70 0.21
CA VAL A 20 1.12 3.55 0.36
C VAL A 20 1.13 4.23 1.72
N GLY A 21 0.75 5.50 1.75
CA GLY A 21 0.73 6.29 2.96
C GLY A 21 -0.21 7.48 2.87
N ILE A 22 -0.36 8.16 4.00
CA ILE A 22 -1.08 9.42 4.10
C ILE A 22 -0.08 10.50 4.51
N HIS A 23 0.01 11.54 3.69
CA HIS A 23 0.72 12.75 4.03
C HIS A 23 -0.22 13.69 4.77
N VAL A 24 0.13 14.04 6.00
CA VAL A 24 -0.63 14.98 6.82
C VAL A 24 -0.19 16.38 6.45
N THR A 25 -1.10 17.18 5.91
CA THR A 25 -0.86 18.61 5.64
C THR A 25 -1.53 19.47 6.69
N GLU A 26 -1.24 20.77 6.65
CA GLU A 26 -1.81 21.75 7.59
C GLU A 26 -3.33 21.82 7.55
N ALA A 27 -3.93 21.47 6.41
CA ALA A 27 -5.38 21.54 6.20
C ALA A 27 -6.03 20.16 6.05
N ASP A 28 -5.34 19.19 5.44
CA ASP A 28 -5.94 17.95 4.95
C ASP A 28 -5.01 16.73 4.99
N LEU A 29 -5.61 15.55 4.88
CA LEU A 29 -4.91 14.26 4.75
C LEU A 29 -4.86 13.85 3.28
N GLN A 30 -3.67 13.80 2.70
CA GLN A 30 -3.46 13.45 1.29
C GLN A 30 -3.00 12.00 1.15
N PHE A 31 -3.71 11.20 0.35
CA PHE A 31 -3.25 9.86 0.02
C PHE A 31 -2.05 9.94 -0.94
N VAL A 32 -0.93 9.35 -0.54
CA VAL A 32 0.31 9.33 -1.31
C VAL A 32 0.74 7.90 -1.58
N VAL A 33 1.16 7.66 -2.82
CA VAL A 33 1.78 6.40 -3.22
C VAL A 33 3.25 6.67 -3.45
N HIS A 34 4.09 6.06 -2.63
CA HIS A 34 5.54 6.12 -2.77
C HIS A 34 5.98 5.07 -3.80
N VAL A 35 6.35 5.55 -4.98
CA VAL A 35 6.91 4.72 -6.06
C VAL A 35 8.43 4.67 -5.88
N PRO A 36 9.04 3.49 -5.65
CA PRO A 36 10.50 3.39 -5.64
C PRO A 36 11.07 3.74 -7.02
N SER A 37 12.23 4.36 -7.05
CA SER A 37 12.85 4.85 -8.30
C SER A 37 13.29 3.73 -9.26
N ASP A 38 13.30 2.48 -8.77
CA ASP A 38 13.68 1.25 -9.49
C ASP A 38 12.50 0.56 -10.19
N ILE A 39 11.33 1.21 -10.29
CA ILE A 39 10.17 0.63 -10.99
C ILE A 39 10.36 0.72 -12.51
N ASP A 40 10.36 -0.44 -13.17
CA ASP A 40 10.17 -0.56 -14.62
C ASP A 40 8.80 0.06 -14.96
N SER A 41 8.82 1.23 -15.61
CA SER A 41 7.67 2.14 -15.79
C SER A 41 6.60 1.63 -16.77
N GLY A 42 6.15 0.38 -16.64
CA GLY A 42 5.09 -0.24 -17.44
C GLY A 42 3.68 0.26 -17.12
N TRP A 43 3.53 1.07 -16.07
CA TRP A 43 2.26 1.70 -15.71
C TRP A 43 1.95 2.85 -16.67
N THR A 44 1.05 2.58 -17.61
CA THR A 44 0.71 3.51 -18.71
C THR A 44 -0.13 4.69 -18.24
N ASP A 45 -0.91 4.52 -17.17
CA ASP A 45 -1.86 5.53 -16.67
C ASP A 45 -1.71 5.75 -15.14
N PRO A 46 -1.03 6.83 -14.71
CA PRO A 46 -0.81 7.11 -13.29
C PRO A 46 -2.12 7.39 -12.54
N ASP A 47 -3.09 8.05 -13.19
CA ASP A 47 -4.42 8.31 -12.62
C ASP A 47 -5.23 7.03 -12.39
N GLU A 48 -5.17 6.07 -13.31
CA GLU A 48 -5.86 4.79 -13.17
C GLU A 48 -5.23 3.96 -12.05
N PHE A 49 -3.90 3.89 -12.05
CA PHE A 49 -3.13 3.27 -10.98
C PHE A 49 -3.49 3.85 -9.60
N GLN A 50 -3.48 5.17 -9.46
CA GLN A 50 -3.78 5.82 -8.19
C GLN A 50 -5.19 5.46 -7.70
N ARG A 51 -6.19 5.51 -8.59
CA ARG A 51 -7.57 5.12 -8.25
C ARG A 51 -7.68 3.64 -7.87
N LEU A 52 -6.96 2.75 -8.57
CA LEU A 52 -6.96 1.32 -8.31
C LEU A 52 -6.36 1.01 -6.93
N VAL A 53 -5.16 1.54 -6.65
CA VAL A 53 -4.47 1.39 -5.36
C VAL A 53 -5.33 1.94 -4.23
N GLU A 54 -5.86 3.15 -4.41
CA GLU A 54 -6.73 3.78 -3.42
C GLU A 54 -7.93 2.89 -3.10
N ARG A 55 -8.60 2.36 -4.13
CA ARG A 55 -9.72 1.43 -3.96
C ARG A 55 -9.31 0.16 -3.22
N ILE A 56 -8.18 -0.45 -3.57
CA ILE A 56 -7.70 -1.69 -2.92
C ILE A 56 -7.36 -1.44 -1.45
N VAL A 57 -6.72 -0.31 -1.15
CA VAL A 57 -6.39 0.07 0.22
C VAL A 57 -7.67 0.28 1.02
N TRP A 58 -8.66 0.98 0.47
CA TRP A 58 -9.93 1.22 1.16
C TRP A 58 -10.90 0.02 1.18
N ASP A 59 -10.72 -0.95 0.29
CA ASP A 59 -11.42 -2.24 0.37
C ASP A 59 -10.90 -3.05 1.57
N ARG A 60 -9.62 -2.89 1.92
CA ARG A 60 -8.99 -3.61 3.04
C ARG A 60 -8.99 -2.83 4.35
N LEU A 61 -8.86 -1.52 4.30
CA LEU A 61 -8.84 -0.60 5.44
C LEU A 61 -10.05 0.31 5.39
N ASP A 62 -10.71 0.51 6.52
CA ASP A 62 -11.77 1.51 6.59
C ASP A 62 -11.17 2.92 6.44
N ARG A 63 -11.55 3.62 5.37
CA ARG A 63 -11.00 4.94 5.03
C ARG A 63 -11.18 5.95 6.16
N GLU A 64 -12.39 6.07 6.71
CA GLU A 64 -12.69 7.07 7.73
C GLU A 64 -11.93 6.77 9.03
N SER A 65 -11.94 5.51 9.47
CA SER A 65 -11.25 5.08 10.69
C SER A 65 -9.73 5.25 10.57
N THR A 66 -9.16 4.92 9.42
CA THR A 66 -7.73 5.08 9.14
C THR A 66 -7.31 6.54 9.17
N LEU A 67 -8.04 7.41 8.46
CA LEU A 67 -7.77 8.85 8.44
C LEU A 67 -7.93 9.47 9.83
N ARG A 68 -8.94 9.04 10.59
CA ARG A 68 -9.15 9.50 11.98
C ARG A 68 -8.05 9.05 12.93
N GLY A 69 -7.54 7.83 12.77
CA GLY A 69 -6.39 7.33 13.52
C GLY A 69 -5.15 8.18 13.25
N ILE A 70 -4.86 8.44 11.98
CA ILE A 70 -3.72 9.26 11.54
C ILE A 70 -3.82 10.68 12.07
N ALA A 71 -5.00 11.30 11.97
CA ALA A 71 -5.22 12.65 12.49
C ALA A 71 -5.03 12.77 14.01
N ARG A 72 -5.11 11.65 14.76
CA ARG A 72 -4.83 11.64 16.21
C ARG A 72 -3.37 11.35 16.54
N THR A 73 -2.70 10.54 15.73
CA THR A 73 -1.37 10.01 16.06
C THR A 73 -0.23 10.73 15.34
N ALA A 74 -0.50 11.39 14.22
CA ALA A 74 0.51 12.01 13.38
C ALA A 74 0.36 13.54 13.38
N ASP A 75 1.49 14.23 13.33
CA ASP A 75 1.54 15.68 13.29
C ASP A 75 1.54 16.19 11.85
N THR A 76 1.24 17.47 11.70
CA THR A 76 1.29 18.14 10.42
C THR A 76 2.71 18.10 9.82
N GLY A 77 2.81 17.64 8.58
CA GLY A 77 4.07 17.42 7.86
C GLY A 77 4.56 15.97 7.90
N ASP A 78 3.97 15.13 8.75
CA ASP A 78 4.32 13.71 8.80
C ASP A 78 3.71 12.92 7.63
N THR A 79 4.38 11.81 7.30
CA THR A 79 3.87 10.84 6.33
C THR A 79 3.70 9.50 7.03
N VAL A 80 2.44 9.14 7.29
CA VAL A 80 2.11 7.84 7.89
C VAL A 80 2.08 6.79 6.79
N THR A 81 2.99 5.84 6.87
CA THR A 81 3.01 4.71 5.94
C THR A 81 1.95 3.69 6.37
N LEU A 82 0.96 3.46 5.51
CA LEU A 82 -0.10 2.46 5.71
C LEU A 82 0.36 1.06 5.34
N GLY A 83 1.36 0.94 4.48
CA GLY A 83 1.93 -0.35 4.10
C GLY A 83 2.46 -0.37 2.69
N ARG A 84 2.44 -1.56 2.09
CA ARG A 84 2.94 -1.82 0.73
C ARG A 84 1.96 -2.68 -0.05
N VAL A 85 1.79 -2.35 -1.32
CA VAL A 85 0.96 -3.09 -2.27
C VAL A 85 1.83 -3.55 -3.42
N THR A 86 1.82 -4.83 -3.72
CA THR A 86 2.52 -5.42 -4.87
C THR A 86 1.50 -5.63 -5.99
N LEU A 87 1.70 -4.94 -7.10
CA LEU A 87 0.79 -4.91 -8.23
C LEU A 87 1.53 -5.16 -9.53
N ARG A 88 0.88 -5.84 -10.47
CA ARG A 88 1.36 -5.98 -11.85
C ARG A 88 0.92 -4.77 -12.67
N PRO A 89 1.66 -4.40 -13.74
CA PRO A 89 1.28 -3.30 -14.64
C PRO A 89 -0.07 -3.52 -15.37
N ASP A 90 -0.61 -4.74 -15.35
CA ASP A 90 -1.97 -5.03 -15.84
C ASP A 90 -3.10 -4.68 -14.84
N GLY A 91 -2.75 -4.21 -13.64
CA GLY A 91 -3.69 -3.89 -12.56
C GLY A 91 -3.99 -5.05 -11.61
N THR A 92 -3.42 -6.24 -11.83
CA THR A 92 -3.57 -7.39 -10.93
C THR A 92 -2.81 -7.18 -9.62
N VAL A 93 -3.50 -7.35 -8.50
CA VAL A 93 -2.90 -7.37 -7.15
C VAL A 93 -2.25 -8.73 -6.91
N VAL A 94 -0.95 -8.73 -6.62
CA VAL A 94 -0.22 -9.95 -6.27
C VAL A 94 -0.11 -10.11 -4.76
N SER A 95 0.17 -9.00 -4.06
CA SER A 95 0.29 -9.01 -2.60
C SER A 95 -0.11 -7.67 -2.00
N THR A 96 -0.59 -7.67 -0.78
CA THR A 96 -1.02 -6.46 -0.07
C THR A 96 -0.70 -6.62 1.40
N THR A 97 0.25 -5.83 1.89
CA THR A 97 0.64 -5.80 3.30
C THR A 97 0.29 -4.43 3.84
N LEU A 98 -0.92 -4.30 4.39
CA LEU A 98 -1.44 -3.08 4.97
C LEU A 98 -1.56 -3.26 6.48
N ASN A 99 -1.06 -2.28 7.22
CA ASN A 99 -1.31 -2.14 8.65
C ASN A 99 -2.07 -0.84 8.84
N ALA A 100 -3.31 -0.95 9.31
CA ALA A 100 -3.96 0.22 9.88
C ALA A 100 -3.05 0.74 11.01
N PRO A 101 -2.88 2.05 11.15
CA PRO A 101 -2.43 2.62 12.41
C PRO A 101 -3.56 2.33 13.41
N THR A 102 -3.54 1.12 13.98
CA THR A 102 -4.52 0.77 14.99
C THR A 102 -4.24 1.71 16.15
N ASP A 103 -5.28 2.44 16.55
CA ASP A 103 -5.38 2.79 17.96
C ASP A 103 -5.32 1.43 18.68
N ALA A 104 -4.29 1.20 19.50
CA ALA A 104 -4.07 -0.07 20.20
C ALA A 104 -5.09 -0.33 21.33
N ALA A 105 -6.27 0.28 21.23
CA ALA A 105 -7.50 -0.03 21.93
C ALA A 105 -8.59 0.14 20.84
N GLU A 106 -9.26 -0.87 20.29
CA GLU A 106 -10.18 -1.79 20.95
C GLU A 106 -10.51 -2.92 19.96
N ASN A 107 -9.67 -3.96 19.85
CA ASN A 107 -10.06 -5.22 19.19
C ASN A 107 -9.66 -6.44 20.04
N ASP A 108 -9.61 -6.26 21.36
CA ASP A 108 -9.56 -7.33 22.37
C ASP A 108 -10.81 -7.28 23.25
N ALA A 109 -11.99 -7.21 22.64
CA ALA A 109 -13.27 -7.42 23.32
C ALA A 109 -14.37 -7.61 22.27
N LEU A 110 -14.71 -8.88 21.99
CA LEU A 110 -15.99 -9.40 21.44
C LEU A 110 -15.74 -10.64 20.56
N THR A 111 -15.07 -11.65 21.12
CA THR A 111 -15.34 -13.04 20.75
C THR A 111 -15.40 -13.89 22.02
N ASP A 112 -16.42 -13.62 22.83
CA ASP A 112 -16.96 -14.61 23.78
C ASP A 112 -18.47 -14.37 23.92
N SER A 113 -19.26 -15.18 23.22
CA SER A 113 -20.63 -15.61 23.58
C SER A 113 -21.15 -16.63 22.57
#